data_AF-A0A6P1CX30-F1
#
_entry.id   AF-A0A6P1CX30-F1
#
_cell.length_a   1.000
_cell.length_b   1.000
_cell.length_c   1.000
_cell.angle_alpha   90.00
_cell.angle_beta   90.00
_cell.angle_gamma   90.00
#
_symmetry.space_group_name_H-M   'P 1'
#
loop_
_entity.id
_entity.type
_entity.pdbx_description
1 polymer ?
#
loop_
_entity_poly.entity_id
_entity_poly.type
_entity_poly.pdbx_seq_one_letter_code
_entity_poly.pdbx_strand_id
1 'polypeptide(L)'
;VYKLVEVDGVPVAKRSSHKESRGGTKRAVRLARRTGTIVEEIIYPAAGERPATNGFEMRELLVPLVREGKIIDQPGLSESRGLVANGLVALPWEGLKLSAGDPAIPTTFLS
;
A
#
# COMPACT_ATOMS: atom_id res chain seq x y z
N VAL A 1 -13.61 5.89 -1.58
CA VAL A 1 -14.76 5.16 -1.00
C VAL A 1 -14.36 4.57 0.34
N TYR A 2 -15.22 4.62 1.34
CA TYR A 2 -15.03 3.90 2.62
C TYR A 2 -15.86 2.60 2.58
N LYS A 3 -15.27 1.48 2.99
CA LYS A 3 -15.92 0.16 2.97
C LYS A 3 -15.56 -0.60 4.26
N LEU A 4 -16.56 -1.22 4.85
CA LEU A 4 -16.35 -2.22 5.91
C LEU A 4 -15.73 -3.47 5.29
N VAL A 5 -14.63 -3.94 5.88
CA VAL A 5 -13.88 -5.10 5.38
C VAL A 5 -13.90 -6.27 6.35
N GLU A 6 -14.16 -6.05 7.63
CA GLU A 6 -14.13 -7.09 8.66
C GLU A 6 -14.98 -6.67 9.87
N VAL A 7 -15.66 -7.62 10.50
CA VAL A 7 -16.42 -7.44 11.75
C VAL A 7 -16.10 -8.62 12.66
N ASP A 8 -15.58 -8.36 13.86
CA ASP A 8 -15.25 -9.41 14.84
C ASP A 8 -14.43 -10.57 14.24
N GLY A 9 -13.44 -10.25 13.40
CA GLY A 9 -12.60 -11.22 12.70
C GLY A 9 -13.25 -11.88 11.46
N VAL A 10 -14.52 -11.59 11.17
CA VAL A 10 -15.25 -12.14 10.02
C VAL A 10 -15.08 -11.21 8.80
N PRO A 11 -14.48 -11.67 7.69
CA PRO A 11 -14.33 -10.87 6.47
C PRO A 11 -15.68 -10.46 5.88
N VAL A 12 -15.82 -9.17 5.56
CA VAL A 12 -17.00 -8.61 4.88
C VAL A 12 -16.61 -8.16 3.48
N ALA A 13 -17.33 -8.67 2.48
CA ALA A 13 -17.19 -8.31 1.09
C ALA A 13 -18.53 -7.88 0.50
N LYS A 14 -18.53 -6.83 -0.32
CA LYS A 14 -19.73 -6.40 -1.05
C LYS A 14 -20.01 -7.38 -2.19
N ARG A 15 -21.24 -7.93 -2.21
CA ARG A 15 -21.71 -8.93 -3.19
C ARG A 15 -22.43 -8.38 -4.42
N SER A 16 -22.62 -7.07 -4.54
CA SER A 16 -23.28 -6.50 -5.72
C SER A 16 -22.36 -6.64 -6.95
N SER A 17 -22.87 -7.17 -8.04
CA SER A 17 -22.18 -7.19 -9.33
C SER A 17 -21.69 -5.77 -9.68
N HIS A 18 -20.45 -5.66 -10.16
CA HIS A 18 -19.74 -4.40 -10.46
C HIS A 18 -19.26 -3.56 -9.25
N LYS A 19 -19.39 -4.05 -8.01
CA LYS A 19 -18.74 -3.43 -6.82
C LYS A 19 -18.10 -4.46 -5.90
N GLU A 20 -17.58 -5.53 -6.48
CA GLU A 20 -16.84 -6.56 -5.74
C GLU A 20 -15.70 -5.93 -4.93
N SER A 21 -15.48 -6.48 -3.74
CA SER A 21 -14.40 -6.08 -2.86
C SER A 21 -13.82 -7.30 -2.19
N ARG A 22 -12.51 -7.34 -2.02
CA ARG A 22 -11.85 -8.34 -1.18
C ARG A 22 -12.10 -7.99 0.29
N GLY A 23 -12.81 -8.85 1.02
CA GLY A 23 -13.00 -8.72 2.46
C GLY A 23 -11.71 -8.98 3.26
N GLY A 24 -11.78 -8.79 4.56
CA GLY A 24 -10.70 -9.00 5.52
C GLY A 24 -9.75 -7.80 5.65
N THR A 25 -9.18 -7.64 6.83
CA THR A 25 -8.11 -6.67 7.08
C THR A 25 -6.88 -7.01 6.24
N LYS A 26 -6.27 -6.00 5.60
CA LYS A 26 -5.12 -6.17 4.71
C LYS A 26 -3.94 -5.32 5.16
N ARG A 27 -2.74 -5.79 4.85
CA ARG A 27 -1.50 -5.03 4.88
C ARG A 27 -0.99 -4.86 3.46
N ALA A 28 -0.06 -3.94 3.28
CA ALA A 28 0.56 -3.72 2.00
C ALA A 28 2.03 -3.36 2.17
N VAL A 29 2.87 -3.96 1.33
CA VAL A 29 4.28 -3.61 1.21
C VAL A 29 4.58 -3.08 -0.19
N ARG A 30 5.62 -2.27 -0.29
CA ARG A 30 6.17 -1.79 -1.55
C ARG A 30 7.57 -2.33 -1.72
N LEU A 31 7.83 -2.93 -2.88
CA LEU A 31 9.13 -3.43 -3.30
C LEU A 31 9.84 -2.41 -4.19
N ALA A 32 11.14 -2.25 -3.99
CA ALA A 32 11.99 -1.40 -4.80
C ALA A 32 13.31 -2.09 -5.11
N ARG A 33 13.90 -1.75 -6.27
CA ARG A 33 15.30 -2.11 -6.57
C ARG A 33 16.21 -1.46 -5.55
N ARG A 34 17.42 -2.01 -5.38
CA ARG A 34 18.50 -1.38 -4.60
C ARG A 34 18.82 0.05 -5.08
N THR A 35 18.52 0.38 -6.34
CA THR A 35 18.65 1.73 -6.91
C THR A 35 17.56 2.71 -6.44
N GLY A 36 16.55 2.24 -5.70
CA GLY A 36 15.43 3.04 -5.21
C GLY A 36 14.19 3.01 -6.10
N THR A 37 14.27 2.52 -7.34
CA THR A 37 13.12 2.43 -8.25
C THR A 37 12.10 1.42 -7.76
N ILE A 38 10.87 1.86 -7.56
CA ILE A 38 9.74 1.04 -7.13
C ILE A 38 9.33 0.09 -8.25
N VAL A 39 9.05 -1.17 -7.90
CA VAL A 39 8.70 -2.22 -8.89
C VAL A 39 7.32 -2.83 -8.65
N GLU A 40 6.85 -2.89 -7.40
CA GLU A 40 5.61 -3.58 -7.08
C GLU A 40 5.04 -3.12 -5.74
N GLU A 41 3.71 -3.15 -5.61
CA GLU A 41 3.02 -3.15 -4.33
C GLU A 41 2.30 -4.48 -4.13
N ILE A 42 2.55 -5.12 -2.99
CA ILE A 42 1.92 -6.40 -2.64
C ILE A 42 0.96 -6.17 -1.49
N ILE A 43 -0.31 -6.45 -1.75
CA ILE A 43 -1.40 -6.42 -0.76
C ILE A 43 -1.65 -7.86 -0.31
N TYR A 44 -1.69 -8.08 1.00
CA TYR A 44 -1.83 -9.42 1.60
C TYR A 44 -2.72 -9.37 2.85
N PRO A 45 -3.32 -10.50 3.28
CA PRO A 45 -4.11 -10.55 4.51
C PRO A 45 -3.29 -10.10 5.71
N ALA A 46 -3.87 -9.29 6.59
CA ALA A 46 -3.12 -8.74 7.73
C ALA A 46 -2.69 -9.80 8.76
N ALA A 47 -3.38 -10.94 8.79
CA ALA A 47 -3.05 -12.12 9.57
C ALA A 47 -2.24 -13.17 8.78
N GLY A 48 -1.97 -12.92 7.50
CA GLY A 48 -1.20 -13.79 6.62
C GLY A 48 0.31 -13.63 6.79
N GLU A 49 1.07 -14.52 6.15
CA GLU A 49 2.51 -14.42 6.10
C GLU A 49 2.94 -13.18 5.30
N ARG A 50 3.97 -12.48 5.80
CA ARG A 50 4.54 -11.34 5.09
C ARG A 50 5.18 -11.83 3.77
N PRO A 51 4.94 -11.16 2.64
CA PRO A 51 5.54 -11.57 1.37
C PRO A 51 7.06 -11.61 1.43
N ALA A 52 7.67 -12.53 0.69
CA ALA A 52 9.12 -12.54 0.50
C ALA A 52 9.59 -11.29 -0.27
N THR A 53 10.82 -10.84 0.03
CA THR A 53 11.39 -9.66 -0.64
C THR A 53 11.86 -9.96 -2.07
N ASN A 54 12.15 -11.22 -2.39
CA ASN A 54 12.67 -11.67 -3.68
C ASN A 54 13.89 -10.85 -4.16
N GLY A 55 14.75 -10.43 -3.22
CA GLY A 55 15.96 -9.64 -3.51
C GLY A 55 15.71 -8.13 -3.70
N PHE A 56 14.50 -7.65 -3.47
CA PHE A 56 14.15 -6.23 -3.47
C PHE A 56 14.20 -5.63 -2.05
N GLU A 57 14.38 -4.31 -1.98
CA GLU A 57 14.14 -3.55 -0.75
C GLU A 57 12.63 -3.46 -0.50
N MET A 58 12.21 -3.69 0.75
CA MET A 58 10.80 -3.73 1.12
C MET A 58 10.48 -2.71 2.20
N ARG A 59 9.38 -1.96 2.00
CA ARG A 59 8.80 -1.10 3.04
C ARG A 59 7.31 -1.34 3.22
N GLU A 60 6.83 -1.19 4.45
CA GLU A 60 5.39 -1.18 4.74
C GLU A 60 4.73 0.11 4.23
N LEU A 61 3.49 0.01 3.76
CA LEU A 61 2.71 1.16 3.30
C LEU A 61 1.72 1.67 4.35
N LEU A 62 1.20 0.79 5.20
CA LEU A 62 0.29 1.18 6.29
C LEU A 62 1.11 1.46 7.55
N VAL A 63 1.33 2.73 7.83
CA VAL A 63 2.02 3.20 9.05
C VAL A 63 0.98 3.62 10.09
N PRO A 64 1.07 3.16 11.35
CA PRO A 64 0.11 3.55 12.38
C PRO A 64 0.20 5.04 12.72
N LEU A 65 -0.92 5.75 12.61
CA LEU A 65 -1.01 7.17 13.01
C LEU A 65 -1.66 7.35 14.38
N VAL A 66 -2.53 6.41 14.75
CA VAL A 66 -3.27 6.40 16.02
C VAL A 66 -3.32 4.97 16.55
N ARG A 67 -3.15 4.80 17.87
CA ARG A 67 -3.36 3.54 18.60
C ARG A 67 -4.17 3.82 19.85
N GLU A 68 -5.25 3.07 20.03
CA GLU A 68 -6.10 3.19 21.24
C GLU A 68 -6.53 4.64 21.53
N GLY A 69 -6.86 5.40 20.48
CA GLY A 69 -7.26 6.81 20.59
C GLY A 69 -6.12 7.80 20.81
N LYS A 70 -4.86 7.35 20.89
CA LYS A 70 -3.68 8.21 21.05
C LYS A 70 -2.94 8.38 19.74
N ILE A 71 -2.62 9.62 19.39
CA ILE A 71 -1.80 9.97 18.23
C ILE A 71 -0.37 9.47 18.48
N ILE A 72 0.19 8.77 17.49
CA ILE A 72 1.62 8.43 17.45
C ILE A 72 2.36 9.61 16.81
N ASP A 73 3.62 9.81 17.20
CA ASP A 73 4.50 10.83 16.61
C ASP A 73 4.43 10.85 15.07
N GLN A 74 4.38 12.07 14.51
CA GLN A 74 4.12 12.30 13.09
C GLN A 74 5.23 13.15 12.47
N PRO A 75 5.58 12.90 11.20
CA PRO A 75 6.57 13.72 10.53
C PRO A 75 6.09 15.17 10.40
N GLY A 76 7.02 16.11 10.55
CA GLY A 76 6.78 17.52 10.29
C GLY A 76 6.57 17.82 8.80
N LEU A 77 6.29 19.08 8.48
CA LEU A 77 6.04 19.52 7.11
C LEU A 77 7.25 19.28 6.18
N SER A 78 8.46 19.58 6.65
CA SER A 78 9.68 19.41 5.86
C SER A 78 9.96 17.94 5.55
N GLU A 79 9.79 17.06 6.54
CA GLU A 79 9.95 15.61 6.38
C GLU A 79 8.89 15.04 5.43
N SER A 80 7.65 15.51 5.55
CA SER A 80 6.55 15.15 4.65
C SER A 80 6.82 15.58 3.21
N ARG A 81 7.39 16.77 2.99
CA ARG A 81 7.83 17.23 1.66
C ARG A 81 8.97 16.37 1.11
N GLY A 82 9.93 16.00 1.96
CA GLY A 82 11.01 15.09 1.61
C GLY A 82 10.49 13.72 1.19
N LEU A 83 9.50 13.17 1.91
CA LEU A 83 8.86 11.90 1.56
C LEU A 83 8.21 11.94 0.17
N VAL A 84 7.49 13.02 -0.15
CA VAL A 84 6.88 13.19 -1.49
C VAL A 84 7.93 13.32 -2.58
N ALA A 85 8.96 14.15 -2.38
CA ALA A 85 10.04 14.33 -3.34
C ALA A 85 10.76 13.01 -3.63
N ASN A 86 11.12 12.26 -2.58
CA ASN A 86 11.72 10.93 -2.71
C ASN A 86 10.79 9.95 -3.40
N GLY A 87 9.48 10.03 -3.13
CA GLY A 87 8.47 9.22 -3.79
C GLY A 87 8.41 9.45 -5.30
N LEU A 88 8.45 10.72 -5.74
CA LEU A 88 8.45 11.07 -7.17
C LEU A 88 9.71 10.56 -7.89
N VAL A 89 10.87 10.69 -7.26
CA VAL A 89 12.15 10.17 -7.81
C VAL A 89 12.15 8.64 -7.91
N ALA A 90 11.46 7.96 -6.99
CA ALA A 90 11.43 6.51 -6.92
C ALA A 90 10.43 5.86 -7.90
N LEU A 91 9.53 6.62 -8.52
CA LEU A 91 8.56 6.07 -9.48
C LEU A 91 9.26 5.56 -10.75
N PRO A 92 8.76 4.48 -11.37
CA PRO A 92 9.17 4.12 -12.73
C PRO A 92 8.78 5.26 -13.69
N TRP A 93 9.53 5.41 -14.78
CA TRP A 93 9.34 6.50 -15.75
C TRP A 93 7.91 6.54 -16.31
N GLU A 94 7.33 5.36 -16.57
CA GLU A 94 5.95 5.21 -17.02
C GLU A 94 4.94 5.80 -16.03
N GLY A 95 5.24 5.74 -14.73
CA GLY A 95 4.42 6.29 -13.66
C GLY A 95 4.44 7.82 -13.56
N LEU A 96 5.30 8.50 -14.32
CA LEU A 96 5.38 9.96 -14.40
C LEU A 96 4.67 10.54 -15.64
N LYS A 97 4.11 9.68 -16.49
CA LYS A 97 3.37 10.12 -17.69
C LYS A 97 2.07 10.82 -17.27
N LEU A 98 1.73 11.90 -17.98
CA LEU A 98 0.48 12.66 -17.77
C LEU A 98 -0.70 12.12 -18.61
N SER A 99 -0.43 11.22 -19.55
CA SER A 99 -1.46 10.54 -20.34
C SER A 99 -2.18 9.49 -19.51
N ALA A 100 -3.44 9.19 -19.85
CA ALA A 100 -4.13 8.04 -19.30
C ALA A 100 -3.33 6.74 -19.53
N GLY A 101 -3.30 5.88 -18.53
CA GLY A 101 -2.55 4.63 -18.55
C GLY A 101 -2.88 3.75 -17.35
N ASP A 102 -2.15 2.65 -17.24
CA ASP A 102 -2.22 1.73 -16.10
C ASP A 102 -1.71 2.39 -14.81
N PRO A 103 -1.99 1.79 -13.64
CA PRO A 103 -1.42 2.27 -12.37
C PRO A 103 0.10 2.44 -12.46
N ALA A 104 0.59 3.55 -11.89
CA ALA A 104 2.03 3.88 -11.90
C ALA A 104 2.92 2.81 -11.26
N ILE A 105 2.37 2.00 -10.35
CA ILE A 105 3.06 0.88 -9.72
C ILE A 105 2.17 -0.36 -9.87
N PRO A 106 2.69 -1.46 -10.46
CA PRO A 106 1.99 -2.73 -10.49
C PRO A 106 1.57 -3.18 -9.09
N THR A 107 0.32 -3.64 -8.94
CA THR A 107 -0.22 -4.08 -7.65
C THR A 107 -0.64 -5.54 -7.70
N THR A 108 -0.05 -6.36 -6.83
CA THR A 108 -0.36 -7.78 -6.66
C THR A 108 -1.16 -8.00 -5.39
N PHE A 109 -2.18 -8.86 -5.46
CA PHE A 109 -2.96 -9.27 -4.31
C PHE A 109 -2.66 -10.73 -3.99
N LEU A 110 -2.15 -10.99 -2.78
CA LEU A 110 -2.07 -12.32 -2.21
C LEU A 110 -3.36 -12.62 -1.46
N SER A 111 -3.85 -13.85 -1.60
CA SER A 111 -5.07 -14.36 -0.96
C SER A 111 -4.76 -15.12 0.32
#